data_AF-A0A502EHE7-F1
#
_entry.id   AF-A0A502EHE7-F1
#
_cell.length_a   1.000
_cell.length_b   1.000
_cell.length_c   1.000
_cell.angle_alpha   90.00
_cell.angle_beta   90.00
_cell.angle_gamma   90.00
#
_symmetry.space_group_name_H-M   'P 1'
#
loop_
_entity.id
_entity.type
_entity.pdbx_description
1 polymer ?
#
loop_
_entity_poly.entity_id
_entity_poly.type
_entity_poly.pdbx_seq_one_letter_code
_entity_poly.pdbx_strand_id
1 'polypeptide(L)'
;MSAGEMRVVPTDLRMSASTVDFHADDLRSKHGAADGRIEAAQRGVPSGAAAALSTAVERWQTDSSVLFASLVRHSTGLQSGAAAYEGTDERSAENVAASGDAIPSVDLGL
;
A
#
# COMPACT_ATOMS: atom_id res chain seq x y z
N MET A 1 -10.83 -28.10 -3.64
CA MET A 1 -9.99 -27.28 -2.75
C MET A 1 -10.92 -26.26 -2.10
N SER A 2 -11.28 -26.44 -0.83
CA SER A 2 -12.04 -25.42 -0.11
C SER A 2 -11.09 -24.25 0.11
N ALA A 3 -11.46 -23.05 -0.33
CA ALA A 3 -10.74 -21.84 0.04
C ALA A 3 -10.74 -21.79 1.57
N GLY A 4 -9.58 -22.03 2.19
CA GLY A 4 -9.42 -21.86 3.63
C GLY A 4 -9.87 -20.45 3.97
N GLU A 5 -10.70 -20.32 5.00
CA GLU A 5 -11.28 -19.06 5.43
C GLU A 5 -10.16 -18.04 5.70
N MET A 6 -9.97 -17.11 4.75
CA MET A 6 -8.94 -16.09 4.84
C MET A 6 -9.43 -15.02 5.82
N ARG A 7 -9.02 -15.13 7.08
CA ARG A 7 -9.30 -14.10 8.09
C ARG A 7 -8.39 -12.90 7.86
N VAL A 8 -8.98 -11.78 7.49
CA VAL A 8 -8.26 -10.51 7.36
C VAL A 8 -8.29 -9.77 8.69
N VAL A 9 -7.13 -9.31 9.14
CA VAL A 9 -6.98 -8.48 10.33
C VAL A 9 -6.71 -7.04 9.88
N PRO A 10 -7.64 -6.09 10.08
CA PRO A 10 -7.49 -4.71 9.59
C PRO A 10 -6.22 -4.02 10.11
N THR A 11 -5.84 -4.30 11.36
CA THR A 11 -4.59 -3.78 11.95
C THR A 11 -3.35 -4.23 11.17
N ASP A 12 -3.31 -5.49 10.74
CA ASP A 12 -2.17 -6.01 9.96
C ASP A 12 -2.11 -5.39 8.56
N LEU A 13 -3.26 -5.07 7.97
CA LEU A 13 -3.33 -4.32 6.72
C LEU A 13 -2.79 -2.90 6.88
N ARG A 14 -3.17 -2.18 7.96
CA ARG A 14 -2.66 -0.84 8.27
C ARG A 14 -1.15 -0.84 8.53
N MET A 15 -0.64 -1.85 9.23
CA MET A 15 0.79 -2.04 9.46
C MET A 15 1.54 -2.31 8.15
N SER A 16 0.96 -3.14 7.28
CA SER A 16 1.51 -3.41 5.95
C SER A 16 1.52 -2.16 5.09
N ALA A 17 0.45 -1.36 5.10
CA ALA A 17 0.39 -0.09 4.39
C ALA A 17 1.49 0.87 4.84
N SER A 18 1.67 1.02 6.16
CA SER A 18 2.73 1.86 6.74
C SER A 18 4.13 1.40 6.33
N THR A 19 4.34 0.09 6.24
CA THR A 19 5.61 -0.50 5.79
C THR A 19 5.85 -0.20 4.30
N VAL A 20 4.80 -0.29 3.47
CA VAL A 20 4.87 0.03 2.04
C VAL A 20 5.15 1.53 1.83
N ASP A 21 4.54 2.42 2.61
CA ASP A 21 4.81 3.86 2.56
C ASP A 21 6.27 4.17 2.91
N PHE A 22 6.79 3.56 3.97
CA PHE A 22 8.20 3.67 4.32
C PHE A 22 9.12 3.24 3.17
N HIS A 23 8.81 2.13 2.50
CA HIS A 23 9.58 1.68 1.34
C HIS A 23 9.44 2.63 0.14
N ALA A 24 8.28 3.25 -0.06
CA ALA A 24 8.09 4.25 -1.12
C ALA A 24 8.95 5.49 -0.87
N ASP A 25 9.02 5.97 0.37
CA ASP A 25 9.85 7.11 0.76
C ASP A 25 11.35 6.79 0.65
N ASP A 26 11.76 5.61 1.12
CA ASP A 26 13.15 5.14 1.02
C ASP A 26 13.60 5.00 -0.45
N LEU A 27 12.74 4.44 -1.30
CA LEU A 27 12.97 4.36 -2.75
C LEU A 27 13.16 5.77 -3.32
N ARG A 28 12.23 6.68 -3.06
CA ARG A 28 12.29 8.05 -3.59
C ARG A 28 13.56 8.79 -3.18
N SER A 29 13.94 8.65 -1.90
CA SER A 29 15.14 9.29 -1.35
C SER A 29 16.41 8.75 -1.99
N LYS A 30 16.57 7.43 -2.04
CA LYS A 30 17.76 6.78 -2.63
C LYS A 30 17.89 7.06 -4.12
N HIS A 31 16.78 7.07 -4.85
CA HIS A 31 16.76 7.38 -6.27
C HIS A 31 17.10 8.86 -6.54
N GLY A 32 16.53 9.79 -5.79
CA GLY A 32 16.89 11.21 -5.91
C GLY A 32 18.38 11.46 -5.62
N ALA A 33 18.95 10.76 -4.63
CA ALA A 33 20.39 10.83 -4.35
C ALA A 33 21.24 10.23 -5.49
N ALA A 34 20.77 9.17 -6.15
CA ALA A 34 21.45 8.59 -7.31
C ALA A 34 21.42 9.54 -8.51
N ASP A 35 20.27 10.14 -8.80
CA ASP A 35 20.10 11.11 -9.90
C ASP A 35 21.05 12.29 -9.71
N GLY A 36 21.13 12.88 -8.51
CA GLY A 36 22.05 13.98 -8.23
C GLY A 36 23.53 13.60 -8.40
N ARG A 37 23.91 12.36 -8.09
CA ARG A 37 25.28 11.86 -8.34
C ARG A 37 25.56 11.72 -9.83
N ILE A 38 24.57 11.29 -10.61
CA ILE A 38 24.72 11.13 -12.06
C ILE A 38 24.85 12.50 -12.74
N GLU A 39 23.98 13.45 -12.39
CA GLU A 39 24.07 14.83 -12.86
C GLU A 39 25.43 15.47 -12.55
N ALA A 40 25.94 15.27 -11.33
CA ALA A 40 27.26 15.77 -10.94
C ALA A 40 28.40 15.16 -11.77
N ALA A 41 28.29 13.88 -12.14
CA ALA A 41 29.29 13.13 -12.88
C ALA A 41 29.29 13.43 -14.39
N GLN A 42 28.17 13.91 -14.98
CA GLN A 42 28.02 14.13 -16.43
C GLN A 42 29.13 15.00 -17.04
N ARG A 43 29.65 15.98 -16.29
CA ARG A 43 30.74 16.86 -16.76
C ARG A 43 32.04 16.12 -17.10
N GLY A 44 32.25 14.92 -16.57
CA GLY A 44 33.45 14.11 -16.80
C GLY A 44 33.30 13.03 -17.87
N VAL A 45 32.12 12.89 -18.49
CA VAL A 45 31.80 11.76 -19.36
C VAL A 45 32.19 12.07 -20.82
N PRO A 46 32.99 11.23 -21.49
CA PRO A 46 33.27 11.38 -22.92
C PRO A 46 31.98 11.39 -23.76
N SER A 47 31.93 12.17 -24.83
CA SER A 47 30.72 12.41 -25.63
C SER A 47 29.99 11.14 -26.10
N GLY A 48 30.74 10.10 -26.50
CA GLY A 48 30.17 8.81 -26.90
C GLY A 48 29.50 8.04 -25.75
N ALA A 49 30.00 8.19 -24.53
CA ALA A 49 29.41 7.59 -23.33
C ALA A 49 28.29 8.47 -22.73
N ALA A 50 28.27 9.77 -23.02
CA ALA A 50 27.28 10.71 -22.50
C ALA A 50 25.86 10.37 -23.00
N ALA A 51 25.71 10.05 -24.29
CA ALA A 51 24.40 9.65 -24.85
C ALA A 51 23.88 8.36 -24.21
N ALA A 52 24.74 7.34 -24.08
CA ALA A 52 24.37 6.08 -23.45
C ALA A 52 23.99 6.27 -21.97
N LEU A 53 24.73 7.13 -21.24
CA LEU A 53 24.42 7.48 -19.87
C LEU A 53 23.07 8.20 -19.76
N SER A 54 22.79 9.18 -20.63
CA SER A 54 21.50 9.88 -20.63
C SER A 54 20.33 8.92 -20.85
N THR A 55 20.42 8.02 -21.84
CA THR A 55 19.38 7.01 -22.06
C THR A 55 19.20 6.08 -20.85
N ALA A 56 20.30 5.68 -20.20
CA ALA A 56 20.21 4.86 -18.99
C ALA A 56 19.55 5.61 -17.82
N VAL A 57 19.83 6.90 -17.66
CA VAL A 57 19.20 7.77 -16.64
C VAL A 57 17.71 7.94 -16.91
N GLU A 58 17.32 8.24 -18.14
CA GLU A 58 15.90 8.39 -18.50
C GLU A 58 15.10 7.12 -18.21
N ARG A 59 15.67 5.96 -18.56
CA ARG A 59 15.07 4.66 -18.24
C ARG A 59 14.96 4.45 -16.73
N TRP A 60 16.04 4.70 -16.00
CA TRP A 60 16.06 4.60 -14.55
C TRP A 60 14.98 5.46 -13.92
N GLN A 61 14.89 6.75 -14.29
CA GLN A 61 13.89 7.68 -13.76
C GLN A 61 12.46 7.23 -14.06
N THR A 62 12.23 6.70 -15.27
CA THR A 62 10.94 6.15 -15.68
C THR A 62 10.56 4.94 -14.82
N ASP A 63 11.43 3.93 -14.74
CA ASP A 63 11.19 2.69 -14.01
C ASP A 63 10.95 2.96 -12.52
N SER A 64 11.71 3.91 -11.95
CA SER A 64 11.62 4.31 -10.54
C SER A 64 10.30 5.01 -10.23
N SER A 65 9.83 5.87 -11.15
CA SER A 65 8.54 6.55 -11.02
C SER A 65 7.38 5.56 -11.08
N VAL A 66 7.47 4.56 -11.97
CA VAL A 66 6.48 3.47 -12.06
C VAL A 66 6.45 2.65 -10.77
N LEU A 67 7.63 2.30 -10.23
CA LEU A 67 7.72 1.53 -8.99
C LEU A 67 7.17 2.31 -7.80
N PHE A 68 7.54 3.59 -7.65
CA PHE A 68 7.00 4.47 -6.60
C PHE A 68 5.47 4.55 -6.68
N ALA A 69 4.92 4.80 -7.87
CA ALA A 69 3.47 4.85 -8.06
C ALA A 69 2.80 3.50 -7.70
N SER A 70 3.47 2.37 -7.95
CA SER A 70 2.98 1.06 -7.56
C SER A 70 2.92 0.86 -6.05
N LEU A 71 3.97 1.28 -5.33
CA LEU A 71 4.00 1.22 -3.86
C LEU A 71 2.89 2.07 -3.25
N VAL A 72 2.72 3.32 -3.73
CA VAL A 72 1.63 4.20 -3.25
C VAL A 72 0.25 3.56 -3.50
N ARG A 73 0.03 2.96 -4.68
CA ARG A 73 -1.23 2.24 -4.96
C ARG A 73 -1.44 1.06 -4.01
N HIS A 74 -0.40 0.27 -3.72
CA HIS A 74 -0.51 -0.85 -2.79
C HIS A 74 -0.83 -0.38 -1.37
N SER A 75 -0.14 0.64 -0.87
CA SER A 75 -0.44 1.24 0.44
C SER A 75 -1.90 1.72 0.50
N THR A 76 -2.34 2.48 -0.51
CA THR A 76 -3.72 2.96 -0.61
C THR A 76 -4.73 1.81 -0.62
N GLY A 77 -4.44 0.74 -1.37
CA GLY A 77 -5.29 -0.46 -1.43
C GLY A 77 -5.38 -1.19 -0.09
N LEU A 78 -4.28 -1.28 0.65
CA LEU A 78 -4.24 -1.89 1.99
C LEU A 78 -5.05 -1.05 3.00
N GLN A 79 -4.90 0.28 3.01
CA GLN A 79 -5.68 1.17 3.87
C GLN A 79 -7.18 1.11 3.55
N SER A 80 -7.52 1.13 2.27
CA SER A 80 -8.91 1.03 1.82
C SER A 80 -9.51 -0.33 2.20
N GLY A 81 -8.74 -1.41 2.07
CA GLY A 81 -9.11 -2.75 2.52
C GLY A 81 -9.38 -2.80 4.02
N ALA A 82 -8.48 -2.24 4.84
CA ALA A 82 -8.65 -2.18 6.29
C ALA A 82 -9.96 -1.47 6.69
N ALA A 83 -10.22 -0.30 6.10
CA ALA A 83 -11.45 0.46 6.35
C ALA A 83 -12.71 -0.30 5.93
N ALA A 84 -12.67 -1.03 4.80
CA ALA A 84 -13.80 -1.82 4.33
C ALA A 84 -14.12 -3.00 5.27
N TYR A 85 -13.10 -3.65 5.83
CA TYR A 85 -13.30 -4.72 6.82
C TYR A 85 -13.87 -4.19 8.12
N GLU A 86 -13.32 -3.11 8.67
CA GLU A 86 -13.84 -2.48 9.90
C GLU A 86 -15.30 -2.06 9.73
N GLY A 87 -15.63 -1.36 8.64
CA GLY A 87 -17.02 -0.96 8.38
C GLY A 87 -17.97 -2.13 8.08
N THR A 88 -17.46 -3.30 7.69
CA THR A 88 -18.28 -4.52 7.56
C THR A 88 -18.53 -5.17 8.91
N ASP A 89 -17.51 -5.21 9.77
CA ASP A 89 -17.61 -5.75 11.13
C ASP A 89 -18.57 -4.91 11.99
N GLU A 90 -18.44 -3.59 11.94
CA GLU A 90 -19.32 -2.66 12.67
C GLU A 90 -20.80 -2.82 12.26
N ARG A 91 -21.11 -2.80 10.96
CA ARG A 91 -22.47 -3.05 10.46
C ARG A 91 -23.00 -4.43 10.83
N SER A 92 -22.13 -5.43 10.88
CA SER A 92 -22.53 -6.79 11.26
C SER A 92 -22.87 -6.85 12.75
N ALA A 93 -22.07 -6.20 13.60
CA ALA A 93 -22.35 -6.08 15.03
C ALA A 93 -23.66 -5.32 15.31
N GLU A 94 -23.92 -4.22 14.61
CA GLU A 94 -25.18 -3.47 14.70
C GLU A 94 -26.40 -4.33 14.32
N ASN A 95 -26.30 -5.08 13.22
CA ASN A 95 -27.37 -5.97 12.78
C ASN A 95 -27.63 -7.11 13.78
N VAL A 96 -26.58 -7.65 14.39
CA VAL A 96 -26.68 -8.68 15.44
C VAL A 96 -27.35 -8.10 16.69
N ALA A 97 -26.93 -6.92 17.15
CA ALA A 97 -27.54 -6.24 18.29
C ALA A 97 -29.02 -5.95 18.06
N ALA A 98 -29.37 -5.35 16.91
CA ALA A 98 -30.75 -5.07 16.54
C ALA A 98 -31.61 -6.33 16.44
N SER A 99 -31.05 -7.43 15.93
CA SER A 99 -31.74 -8.72 15.89
C SER A 99 -31.98 -9.29 17.29
N GLY A 100 -31.03 -9.12 18.21
CA GLY A 100 -31.16 -9.52 19.61
C GLY A 100 -32.25 -8.74 20.34
N ASP A 101 -32.30 -7.42 20.14
CA ASP A 101 -33.34 -6.54 20.72
C ASP A 101 -34.75 -6.85 20.18
N ALA A 102 -34.83 -7.39 18.95
CA ALA A 102 -36.08 -7.81 18.32
C ALA A 102 -36.58 -9.19 18.79
N ILE A 103 -35.82 -9.94 19.59
CA ILE A 103 -36.28 -11.21 20.18
C ILE A 103 -37.27 -10.86 21.30
N PRO A 104 -38.56 -11.20 21.18
CA PRO A 104 -39.52 -10.96 22.25
C PRO A 104 -39.06 -11.69 23.51
N SER A 105 -39.14 -11.04 24.67
CA SER A 105 -38.96 -11.72 25.95
C SER A 105 -39.98 -12.85 26.04
N VAL A 106 -39.53 -14.08 25.84
CA VAL A 106 -40.37 -15.25 26.08
C VAL A 106 -40.56 -15.31 27.59
N ASP A 107 -41.74 -14.92 28.06
CA ASP A 107 -42.19 -15.21 29.42
C ASP A 107 -42.32 -16.74 29.53
N LEU A 108 -41.31 -17.37 30.12
CA LEU A 108 -41.27 -18.82 30.31
C LEU A 108 -42.12 -19.28 31.50
N GLY A 109 -42.87 -18.39 32.16
CA GLY A 109 -43.87 -18.76 33.16
C GLY A 109 -43.34 -19.67 34.27
N LEU A 110 -42.13 -19.40 34.75
CA LEU A 110 -41.53 -20.06 35.93
C LEU A 110 -41.65 -19.17 37.17
#